data_AF-A0A5C5BDP0-F1
#
_entry.id   AF-A0A5C5BDP0-F1
#
_cell.length_a   1.000
_cell.length_b   1.000
_cell.length_c   1.000
_cell.angle_alpha   90.00
_cell.angle_beta   90.00
_cell.angle_gamma   90.00
#
_symmetry.space_group_name_H-M   'P 1'
#
loop_
_entity.id
_entity.type
_entity.pdbx_description
1 polymer ?
#
loop_
_entity_poly.entity_id
_entity_poly.type
_entity_poly.pdbx_seq_one_letter_code
_entity_poly.pdbx_strand_id
1 'polypeptide(L)'
;MLYIPLDGVLSVLTPGYVLTCAAVVLTMAATGFFVGRWLGMYPVDASLVTVCHSGLGGTGDVAILSASQRMVLMPFAQISTRLGGVTTVIAASSLLVMTL
;
A
#
# COMPACT_ATOMS: atom_id res chain seq x y z
N MET A 1 -22.69 -5.32 10.61
CA MET A 1 -22.73 -4.67 9.28
C MET A 1 -23.63 -3.43 9.35
N LEU A 2 -23.55 -2.62 10.41
CA LEU A 2 -22.53 -1.60 10.73
C LEU A 2 -22.44 -0.50 9.66
N TYR A 3 -23.35 0.48 9.80
CA TYR A 3 -23.27 1.90 9.44
C TYR A 3 -22.02 2.37 8.65
N ILE A 4 -21.90 2.01 7.37
CA ILE A 4 -21.08 2.78 6.43
C ILE A 4 -22.04 3.81 5.85
N PRO A 5 -22.01 5.08 6.29
CA PRO A 5 -22.86 6.11 5.71
C PRO A 5 -22.45 6.25 4.24
N LEU A 6 -23.30 5.76 3.34
CA LEU A 6 -23.00 5.72 1.91
C LEU A 6 -22.80 7.14 1.37
N ASP A 7 -23.55 8.09 1.91
CA ASP A 7 -23.39 9.52 1.67
C ASP A 7 -21.98 10.02 2.05
N GLY A 8 -21.41 9.52 3.15
CA GLY A 8 -20.05 9.83 3.57
C GLY A 8 -19.00 9.30 2.59
N VAL A 9 -19.14 8.05 2.13
CA VAL A 9 -18.21 7.45 1.15
C VAL A 9 -18.26 8.17 -0.20
N LEU A 10 -19.47 8.49 -0.66
CA LEU A 10 -19.70 9.24 -1.89
C LEU A 10 -19.12 10.66 -1.81
N SER A 11 -19.15 11.30 -0.64
CA SER A 11 -18.58 12.64 -0.45
C SER A 11 -17.05 12.69 -0.54
N VAL A 12 -16.37 11.58 -0.22
CA VAL A 12 -14.89 11.49 -0.26
C VAL A 12 -14.38 11.12 -1.66
N LEU A 13 -15.25 10.54 -2.51
CA LEU A 13 -14.97 10.19 -3.91
C LEU A 13 -14.89 11.44 -4.81
N THR A 14 -13.94 12.31 -4.50
CA THR A 14 -13.59 13.46 -5.31
C THR A 14 -12.48 13.09 -6.29
N PRO A 15 -12.39 13.76 -7.45
CA PRO A 15 -11.27 13.57 -8.37
C PRO A 15 -9.90 13.80 -7.70
N GLY A 16 -9.84 14.75 -6.76
CA GLY A 16 -8.63 15.03 -5.98
C GLY A 16 -8.20 13.83 -5.13
N TYR A 17 -9.14 13.22 -4.40
CA TYR A 17 -8.85 12.03 -3.60
C TYR A 17 -8.31 10.87 -4.44
N VAL A 18 -8.98 10.55 -5.56
CA VAL A 18 -8.54 9.47 -6.46
C VAL A 18 -7.13 9.74 -7.00
N LEU A 19 -6.85 10.98 -7.39
CA LEU A 19 -5.54 11.36 -7.93
C LEU A 19 -4.45 11.28 -6.85
N THR A 20 -4.75 11.66 -5.60
CA THR A 20 -3.81 11.50 -4.48
C THR A 20 -3.52 10.03 -4.18
N CYS A 21 -4.53 9.16 -4.16
CA CYS A 21 -4.33 7.72 -3.97
C CYS A 21 -3.48 7.13 -5.09
N ALA A 22 -3.78 7.47 -6.35
CA ALA A 22 -3.01 7.01 -7.50
C ALA A 22 -1.54 7.48 -7.41
N ALA A 23 -1.30 8.74 -7.03
CA ALA A 23 0.04 9.29 -6.86
C ALA A 23 0.83 8.55 -5.75
N VAL A 24 0.19 8.22 -4.63
CA VAL A 24 0.83 7.45 -3.54
C VAL A 24 1.20 6.04 -4.01
N VAL A 25 0.29 5.34 -4.68
CA VAL A 25 0.56 3.98 -5.18
C VAL A 25 1.67 3.98 -6.23
N LEU A 26 1.68 4.97 -7.14
CA LEU A 26 2.72 5.11 -8.15
C LEU A 26 4.09 5.43 -7.54
N THR A 27 4.13 6.30 -6.52
CA THR A 27 5.39 6.60 -5.83
C THR A 27 5.91 5.39 -5.06
N MET A 28 5.04 4.60 -4.41
CA MET A 28 5.41 3.32 -3.79
C MET A 28 5.92 2.29 -4.80
N ALA A 29 5.29 2.18 -5.97
CA ALA A 29 5.72 1.27 -7.02
C ALA A 29 7.12 1.67 -7.54
N ALA A 30 7.32 2.96 -7.79
CA ALA A 30 8.61 3.49 -8.25
C ALA A 30 9.70 3.26 -7.21
N THR A 31 9.47 3.58 -5.94
CA THR A 31 10.46 3.36 -4.88
C THR A 31 10.79 1.88 -4.72
N GLY A 32 9.79 0.99 -4.70
CA GLY A 32 10.01 -0.46 -4.66
C GLY A 32 10.84 -0.97 -5.84
N PHE A 33 10.62 -0.41 -7.04
CA PHE A 33 11.41 -0.76 -8.24
C PHE A 33 12.87 -0.32 -8.12
N PHE A 34 13.13 0.95 -7.78
CA PHE A 34 14.49 1.49 -7.71
C PHE A 34 15.29 0.89 -6.54
N VAL A 35 14.69 0.80 -5.35
CA VAL A 35 15.33 0.21 -4.17
C VAL A 35 15.55 -1.28 -4.37
N GLY A 36 14.57 -2.01 -4.92
CA GLY A 36 14.73 -3.42 -5.27
C GLY A 36 15.90 -3.67 -6.24
N ARG A 37 16.06 -2.79 -7.25
CA ARG A 37 17.19 -2.83 -8.19
C ARG A 37 18.53 -2.66 -7.48
N TRP A 38 18.63 -1.73 -6.52
CA TRP A 38 19.86 -1.48 -5.75
C TRP A 38 20.23 -2.63 -4.82
N LEU A 39 19.23 -3.33 -4.28
CA LEU A 39 19.42 -4.51 -3.44
C LEU A 39 19.69 -5.80 -4.22
N GLY A 40 19.78 -5.74 -5.56
CA GLY A 40 20.00 -6.90 -6.41
C GLY A 40 18.78 -7.84 -6.54
N MET A 41 17.59 -7.37 -6.15
CA MET A 41 16.33 -8.10 -6.30
C MET A 41 15.78 -7.93 -7.72
N TYR A 42 14.83 -8.80 -8.11
CA TYR A 42 14.02 -8.60 -9.31
C TYR A 42 13.14 -7.34 -9.13
N PRO A 43 13.40 -6.23 -9.84
CA PRO A 43 12.79 -4.93 -9.52
C PRO A 43 11.26 -4.93 -9.60
N VAL A 44 10.70 -5.68 -10.56
CA VAL A 44 9.26 -5.80 -10.73
C VAL A 44 8.62 -6.57 -9.58
N ASP A 45 9.18 -7.72 -9.19
CA ASP A 45 8.66 -8.51 -8.08
C ASP A 45 8.83 -7.78 -6.73
N ALA A 46 9.94 -7.05 -6.55
CA ALA A 46 10.16 -6.18 -5.39
C ALA A 46 9.14 -5.03 -5.34
N SER A 47 8.83 -4.42 -6.48
CA SER A 47 7.80 -3.38 -6.56
C SER A 47 6.40 -3.92 -6.23
N LEU A 48 6.05 -5.14 -6.69
CA LEU A 48 4.77 -5.78 -6.37
C LEU A 48 4.60 -6.02 -4.87
N VAL A 49 5.63 -6.57 -4.21
CA VAL A 49 5.62 -6.78 -2.75
C VAL A 49 5.53 -5.45 -1.99
N THR A 50 6.16 -4.39 -2.50
CA THR A 50 6.09 -3.04 -1.90
C THR A 50 4.70 -2.44 -2.05
N VAL A 51 4.05 -2.60 -3.22
CA VAL A 51 2.71 -2.08 -3.50
C VAL A 51 1.62 -2.80 -2.70
N CYS A 52 1.82 -4.07 -2.32
CA CYS A 52 0.88 -4.80 -1.46
C CYS A 52 0.57 -4.06 -0.14
N HIS A 53 1.55 -3.34 0.42
CA HIS A 53 1.36 -2.48 1.60
C HIS A 53 0.28 -1.40 1.42
N SER A 54 0.01 -0.94 0.19
CA SER A 54 -1.04 0.05 -0.08
C SER A 54 -2.46 -0.54 -0.12
N GLY A 55 -2.60 -1.86 -0.10
CA GLY A 55 -3.86 -2.58 -0.22
C GLY A 55 -4.65 -2.70 1.09
N LEU A 56 -5.86 -3.26 1.00
CA LEU A 56 -6.73 -3.54 2.15
C LEU A 56 -6.25 -4.78 2.94
N GLY A 57 -5.06 -4.70 3.52
CA GLY A 57 -4.43 -5.81 4.24
C GLY A 57 -4.28 -7.06 3.35
N GLY A 58 -4.38 -8.25 3.95
CA GLY A 58 -4.21 -9.52 3.23
C GLY A 58 -5.19 -9.74 2.07
N THR A 59 -6.37 -9.09 2.07
CA THR A 59 -7.31 -9.16 0.93
C THR A 59 -6.83 -8.34 -0.26
N GLY A 60 -6.19 -7.20 0.01
CA GLY A 60 -5.52 -6.37 -0.99
C GLY A 60 -4.31 -7.08 -1.60
N ASP A 61 -3.50 -7.73 -0.76
CA ASP A 61 -2.35 -8.53 -1.21
C ASP A 61 -2.79 -9.61 -2.23
N VAL A 62 -3.86 -10.34 -1.92
CA VAL A 62 -4.43 -11.35 -2.83
C VAL A 62 -4.90 -10.71 -4.15
N ALA A 63 -5.58 -9.56 -4.09
CA ALA A 63 -6.07 -8.89 -5.29
C ALA A 63 -4.93 -8.41 -6.21
N ILE A 64 -3.88 -7.81 -5.64
CA ILE A 64 -2.72 -7.30 -6.39
C ILE A 64 -1.90 -8.45 -6.98
N LEU A 65 -1.61 -9.48 -6.19
CA LEU A 65 -0.82 -10.63 -6.64
C LEU A 65 -1.58 -11.51 -7.63
N SER A 66 -2.90 -11.61 -7.49
CA SER A 66 -3.76 -12.28 -8.47
C SER A 66 -3.78 -11.50 -9.80
N ALA A 67 -3.97 -10.18 -9.75
CA ALA A 67 -3.93 -9.34 -10.96
C ALA A 67 -2.58 -9.40 -11.70
N SER A 68 -1.48 -9.60 -10.97
CA SER A 68 -0.12 -9.72 -11.53
C SER A 68 0.33 -11.16 -11.81
N GLN A 69 -0.51 -12.17 -11.54
CA GLN A 69 -0.18 -13.59 -11.70
C GLN A 69 1.10 -14.01 -10.93
N ARG A 70 1.26 -13.47 -9.72
CA ARG A 70 2.46 -13.61 -8.86
C ARG A 70 2.11 -14.09 -7.44
N MET A 71 1.13 -14.98 -7.31
CA MET A 71 0.69 -15.53 -6.01
C MET A 71 1.80 -16.21 -5.19
N VAL A 72 2.90 -16.63 -5.84
CA VAL A 72 4.11 -17.14 -5.17
C VAL A 72 4.72 -16.13 -4.19
N LEU A 73 4.48 -14.83 -4.40
CA LEU A 73 4.99 -13.75 -3.55
C LEU A 73 4.13 -13.48 -2.30
N MET A 74 3.03 -14.21 -2.10
CA MET A 74 2.09 -13.97 -1.00
C MET A 74 2.73 -13.96 0.40
N PRO A 75 3.66 -14.85 0.75
CA PRO A 75 4.35 -14.78 2.05
C PRO A 75 5.14 -13.48 2.23
N PHE A 76 5.76 -12.96 1.16
CA PHE A 76 6.50 -11.71 1.21
C PHE A 76 5.58 -10.49 1.29
N ALA A 77 4.46 -10.51 0.55
CA ALA A 77 3.43 -9.48 0.64
C ALA A 77 2.85 -9.36 2.05
N GLN A 78 2.55 -10.49 2.71
CA GLN A 78 2.05 -10.47 4.10
C GLN A 78 3.05 -9.87 5.10
N ILE A 79 4.35 -10.13 4.91
CA ILE A 79 5.40 -9.52 5.72
C ILE A 79 5.45 -8.00 5.44
N SER A 80 5.44 -7.62 4.16
CA SER A 80 5.42 -6.22 3.72
C SER A 80 4.27 -5.44 4.34
N THR A 81 3.05 -5.96 4.25
CA THR A 81 1.82 -5.34 4.77
C THR A 81 1.82 -5.22 6.29
N ARG A 82 2.37 -6.20 7.02
CA ARG A 82 2.46 -6.13 8.49
C ARG A 82 3.52 -5.13 8.96
N LEU A 83 4.74 -5.22 8.41
CA LEU A 83 5.84 -4.33 8.81
C LEU A 83 5.57 -2.90 8.35
N GLY A 84 5.10 -2.71 7.11
CA GLY A 84 4.71 -1.41 6.58
C GLY A 84 3.56 -0.79 7.39
N GLY A 85 2.60 -1.58 7.86
CA GLY A 85 1.53 -1.11 8.74
C GLY A 85 2.08 -0.54 10.04
N VAL A 86 2.97 -1.28 10.71
CA VAL A 86 3.61 -0.83 11.96
C VAL A 86 4.42 0.46 11.74
N THR A 87 5.21 0.54 10.66
CA THR A 87 6.01 1.75 10.39
C THR A 87 5.12 2.96 10.10
N THR A 88 4.00 2.77 9.37
CA THR A 88 3.04 3.84 9.08
C THR A 88 2.41 4.37 10.37
N VAL A 89 2.00 3.49 11.28
CA VAL A 89 1.39 3.89 12.57
C VAL A 89 2.39 4.64 13.44
N ILE A 90 3.64 4.17 13.53
CA ILE A 90 4.69 4.85 14.29
C ILE A 90 4.97 6.24 13.70
N ALA A 91 5.10 6.36 12.38
CA ALA A 91 5.34 7.63 11.70
C ALA A 91 4.17 8.62 11.86
N ALA A 92 2.92 8.14 11.76
CA ALA A 92 1.74 8.96 11.98
C ALA A 92 1.68 9.45 13.44
N SER A 93 2.01 8.58 14.40
CA SER A 93 2.00 8.91 15.82
C SER A 93 3.10 9.91 16.18
N SER A 94 4.31 9.76 15.63
CA SER A 94 5.40 10.71 15.86
C SER A 94 5.12 12.07 15.23
N LEU A 95 4.52 12.09 14.03
CA LEU A 95 4.10 13.33 13.37
C LEU A 95 3.05 14.07 14.21
N LEU A 96 2.06 13.36 14.73
CA LEU A 96 0.98 13.95 15.54
C LEU A 96 1.54 14.58 16.82
N VAL A 97 2.42 13.88 17.54
CA VAL A 97 3.07 14.40 18.75
C VAL A 97 3.92 15.65 18.47
N MET A 98 4.55 15.75 17.30
CA MET A 98 5.34 16.93 16.92
C MET A 98 4.49 18.13 16.50
N THR A 99 3.22 17.92 16.15
CA THR A 99 2.27 18.98 15.79
C THR A 99 1.42 19.50 16.95
N LEU A 100 1.47 18.83 18.11
CA LEU A 100 0.80 19.24 19.36
C LEU A 100 1.77 19.98 20.28
#